data_AF-A0A965P0F9-F1
#
_entry.id   AF-A0A965P0F9-F1
#
_cell.length_a   1.000
_cell.length_b   1.000
_cell.length_c   1.000
_cell.angle_alpha   90.00
_cell.angle_beta   90.00
_cell.angle_gamma   90.00
#
_symmetry.space_group_name_H-M   'P 1'
#
loop_
_entity.id
_entity.type
_entity.pdbx_description
1 polymer ?
#
loop_
_entity_poly.entity_id
_entity_poly.type
_entity_poly.pdbx_seq_one_letter_code
_entity_poly.pdbx_strand_id
1 'polypeptide(L)'
;MSENLPELTQEQQLKLLEEWNNRPDNPPSLVELVKLAFNRNDLDGRSKEGKAVKNFLASRQIKPKKSHEYQAKGLIELSDEQKEYISNNCSTMTGVEIAKILFKNESLTNLSQETRSVLEYMKTVPSNVKYLDANNQNVSTEEYRAPKSEERMIAKINRYILDGIDKDKITPRQKKEVNSLIGYMNTFRFGHQINLYDDERDRDLFESSFVRYTHDKSDLTQEEVDQYIVLSTEVVISSNIQQTINVLQNQIDMAIQEDGKIPMTLVEASNTARKEYNDCVNRQQKLLNDLKVKRSERLSKQVKENASILNLVEMWKQEESRQKLIKMAELRKSVIKKEIERLGTMDELKSKILGISEEDILNG
;
A
#
# COMPACT_ATOMS: atom_id res chain seq x y z
N MET A 1 8.14 -25.63 38.17
CA MET A 1 7.10 -25.68 39.22
C MET A 1 5.92 -26.43 38.66
N SER A 2 5.74 -27.68 39.07
CA SER A 2 4.52 -28.45 38.81
C SER A 2 3.37 -27.77 39.55
N GLU A 3 2.52 -27.03 38.82
CA GLU A 3 1.28 -26.53 39.39
C GLU A 3 0.48 -27.75 39.87
N ASN A 4 0.15 -27.82 41.17
CA ASN A 4 -0.82 -28.79 41.70
C ASN A 4 -2.17 -28.52 41.03
N LEU A 5 -2.45 -29.23 39.94
CA LEU A 5 -3.72 -29.20 39.25
C LEU A 5 -4.71 -30.09 40.01
N PRO A 6 -5.97 -29.68 40.15
CA PRO A 6 -6.99 -30.54 40.76
C PRO A 6 -7.20 -31.80 39.91
N GLU A 7 -7.19 -32.98 40.54
CA GLU A 7 -7.53 -34.23 39.86
C GLU A 7 -9.04 -34.29 39.61
N LEU A 8 -9.43 -34.64 38.38
CA LEU A 8 -10.83 -34.82 38.01
C LEU A 8 -11.34 -36.15 38.56
N THR A 9 -12.47 -36.11 39.26
CA THR A 9 -13.15 -37.32 39.74
C THR A 9 -13.64 -38.19 38.57
N GLN A 10 -13.82 -39.49 38.81
CA GLN A 10 -14.29 -40.42 37.78
C GLN A 10 -15.66 -40.01 37.20
N GLU A 11 -16.54 -39.43 38.03
CA GLU A 11 -17.85 -38.93 37.60
C GLU A 11 -17.72 -37.73 36.63
N GLN A 12 -16.78 -36.80 36.90
CA GLN A 12 -16.52 -35.66 36.02
C GLN A 12 -15.91 -36.10 34.69
N GLN A 13 -15.03 -37.09 34.72
CA GLN A 13 -14.42 -37.67 33.52
C GLN A 13 -15.47 -38.33 32.61
N LEU A 14 -16.43 -39.08 33.19
CA LEU A 14 -17.53 -39.70 32.45
C LEU A 14 -18.45 -38.65 31.82
N LYS A 15 -18.88 -37.63 32.57
CA LYS A 15 -19.73 -36.54 32.06
C LYS A 15 -19.10 -35.80 30.87
N LEU A 16 -17.79 -35.55 30.93
CA LEU A 16 -17.05 -34.92 29.83
C LEU A 16 -17.06 -35.78 28.55
N LEU A 17 -16.91 -37.10 28.70
CA LEU A 17 -16.88 -38.02 27.55
C LEU A 17 -18.28 -38.27 26.98
N GLU A 18 -19.31 -38.39 27.83
CA GLU A 18 -20.70 -38.53 27.39
C GLU A 18 -21.16 -37.30 26.61
N GLU A 19 -20.94 -36.10 27.13
CA GLU A 19 -21.34 -34.87 26.45
C GLU A 19 -20.59 -34.67 25.13
N TRP A 20 -19.30 -35.05 25.10
CA TRP A 20 -18.51 -35.00 23.87
C TRP A 20 -19.04 -35.97 22.80
N ASN A 21 -19.37 -37.20 23.19
CA ASN A 21 -19.84 -38.24 22.28
C ASN A 21 -21.29 -38.00 21.80
N ASN A 22 -22.12 -37.35 22.61
CA ASN A 22 -23.50 -37.03 22.26
C ASN A 22 -23.63 -35.91 21.20
N ARG A 23 -22.55 -35.17 20.92
CA ARG A 23 -22.55 -34.05 19.96
C ARG A 23 -21.47 -34.20 18.86
N PRO A 24 -21.60 -35.17 17.94
CA PRO A 24 -20.61 -35.38 16.87
C PRO A 24 -20.53 -34.19 15.89
N ASP A 25 -21.68 -33.61 15.51
CA ASP A 25 -21.73 -32.54 14.50
C ASP A 25 -21.39 -31.15 15.06
N ASN A 26 -21.63 -30.93 16.37
CA ASN A 26 -21.31 -29.67 17.05
C ASN A 26 -20.69 -29.92 18.43
N PRO A 27 -19.40 -30.34 18.47
CA PRO A 27 -18.75 -30.69 19.72
C PRO A 27 -18.65 -29.49 20.66
N PRO A 28 -18.87 -29.70 21.98
CA PRO A 28 -18.89 -28.63 22.96
C PRO A 28 -17.55 -27.91 23.07
N SER A 29 -17.60 -26.60 23.34
CA SER A 29 -16.40 -25.80 23.52
C SER A 29 -15.66 -26.15 24.82
N LEU A 30 -14.35 -25.82 24.90
CA LEU A 30 -13.59 -26.04 26.14
C LEU A 30 -14.25 -25.35 27.35
N VAL A 31 -14.84 -24.17 27.16
CA VAL A 31 -15.53 -23.44 28.23
C VAL A 31 -16.79 -24.17 28.69
N GLU A 32 -17.60 -24.67 27.75
CA GLU A 32 -18.79 -25.46 28.07
C GLU A 32 -18.43 -26.72 28.86
N LEU A 33 -17.39 -27.43 28.43
CA LEU A 33 -16.91 -28.64 29.11
C LEU A 33 -16.40 -28.33 30.53
N VAL A 34 -15.70 -27.21 30.72
CA VAL A 34 -15.22 -26.79 32.05
C VAL A 34 -16.38 -26.42 32.98
N LYS A 35 -17.37 -25.69 32.47
CA LYS A 35 -18.58 -25.35 33.25
C LYS A 35 -19.38 -26.58 33.63
N LEU A 36 -19.50 -27.54 32.71
CA LEU A 36 -20.24 -28.79 32.91
C LEU A 36 -19.53 -29.73 33.91
N ALA A 37 -18.20 -29.79 33.88
CA ALA A 37 -17.44 -30.62 34.82
C ALA A 37 -17.51 -30.12 36.27
N PHE A 38 -17.60 -28.81 36.49
CA PHE A 38 -17.52 -28.22 37.84
C PHE A 38 -18.81 -27.53 38.30
N ASN A 39 -19.88 -27.52 37.48
CA ASN A 39 -21.15 -26.81 37.74
C ASN A 39 -20.95 -25.35 38.16
N ARG A 40 -19.97 -24.67 37.55
CA ARG A 40 -19.54 -23.31 37.91
C ARG A 40 -19.41 -22.46 36.66
N ASN A 41 -20.14 -21.34 36.63
CA ASN A 41 -20.22 -20.46 35.47
C ASN A 41 -19.06 -19.46 35.35
N ASP A 42 -18.24 -19.32 36.40
CA ASP A 42 -17.12 -18.39 36.52
C ASP A 42 -15.78 -18.96 35.99
N LEU A 43 -15.77 -20.23 35.56
CA LEU A 43 -14.57 -20.92 35.11
C LEU A 43 -14.40 -20.87 33.59
N ASP A 44 -13.16 -20.65 33.14
CA ASP A 44 -12.71 -20.67 31.74
C ASP A 44 -11.49 -21.60 31.60
N GLY A 45 -11.09 -21.96 30.38
CA GLY A 45 -9.96 -22.85 30.06
C GLY A 45 -8.58 -22.38 30.56
N ARG A 46 -8.48 -21.17 31.13
CA ARG A 46 -7.28 -20.63 31.79
C ARG A 46 -7.20 -20.92 33.29
N SER A 47 -8.33 -21.28 33.92
CA SER A 47 -8.41 -21.64 35.35
C SER A 47 -7.65 -22.94 35.66
N LYS A 48 -7.38 -23.22 36.94
CA LYS A 48 -6.69 -24.47 37.35
C LYS A 48 -7.52 -25.70 36.96
N GLU A 49 -8.82 -25.58 37.15
CA GLU A 49 -9.87 -26.51 36.76
C GLU A 49 -9.93 -26.66 35.23
N GLY A 50 -9.85 -25.56 34.50
CA GLY A 50 -9.77 -25.55 33.04
C GLY A 50 -8.53 -26.24 32.48
N LYS A 51 -7.37 -26.06 33.12
CA LYS A 51 -6.12 -26.77 32.79
C LYS A 51 -6.25 -28.28 33.08
N ALA A 52 -6.92 -28.67 34.17
CA ALA A 52 -7.16 -30.09 34.49
C ALA A 52 -8.06 -30.78 33.44
N VAL A 53 -9.16 -30.13 33.03
CA VAL A 53 -10.04 -30.61 31.94
C VAL A 53 -9.28 -30.70 30.62
N LYS A 54 -8.47 -29.69 30.30
CA LYS A 54 -7.65 -29.69 29.09
C LYS A 54 -6.63 -30.83 29.07
N ASN A 55 -5.97 -31.12 30.20
CA ASN A 55 -5.01 -32.21 30.31
C ASN A 55 -5.68 -33.58 30.20
N PHE A 56 -6.86 -33.75 30.81
CA PHE A 56 -7.64 -34.97 30.68
C PHE A 56 -8.11 -35.21 29.24
N LEU A 57 -8.68 -34.20 28.57
CA LEU A 57 -9.10 -34.32 27.17
C LEU A 57 -7.90 -34.60 26.24
N ALA A 58 -6.76 -33.95 26.49
CA ALA A 58 -5.52 -34.21 25.75
C ALA A 58 -5.00 -35.65 25.94
N SER A 59 -5.13 -36.23 27.15
CA SER A 59 -4.77 -37.63 27.41
C SER A 59 -5.60 -38.63 26.60
N ARG A 60 -6.81 -38.25 26.20
CA ARG A 60 -7.72 -39.02 25.34
C ARG A 60 -7.66 -38.61 23.86
N GLN A 61 -6.69 -37.77 23.49
CA GLN A 61 -6.53 -37.20 22.14
C GLN A 61 -7.72 -36.34 21.68
N ILE A 62 -8.53 -35.86 22.61
CA ILE A 62 -9.66 -34.96 22.34
C ILE A 62 -9.16 -33.52 22.40
N LYS A 63 -9.37 -32.77 21.31
CA LYS A 63 -9.05 -31.34 21.22
C LYS A 63 -10.33 -30.52 21.17
N PRO A 64 -10.84 -30.03 22.31
CA PRO A 64 -12.02 -29.18 22.32
C PRO A 64 -11.73 -27.84 21.64
N LYS A 65 -12.75 -27.31 20.95
CA LYS A 65 -12.66 -26.04 20.23
C LYS A 65 -12.38 -24.89 21.19
N LYS A 66 -11.60 -23.90 20.73
CA LYS A 66 -11.40 -22.65 21.47
C LYS A 66 -12.65 -21.79 21.31
N SER A 67 -13.04 -21.05 22.34
CA SER A 67 -14.22 -20.18 22.33
C SER A 67 -14.21 -19.09 21.23
N HIS A 68 -13.05 -18.82 20.63
CA HIS A 68 -12.86 -17.83 19.57
C HIS A 68 -12.63 -18.46 18.18
N GLU A 69 -12.78 -19.77 18.04
CA GLU A 69 -12.58 -20.44 16.75
C GLU A 69 -13.79 -20.21 15.84
N TYR A 70 -13.58 -19.40 14.80
CA TYR A 70 -14.62 -18.99 13.85
C TYR A 70 -15.18 -20.20 13.09
N GLN A 71 -16.49 -20.42 13.17
CA GLN A 71 -17.19 -21.34 12.29
C GLN A 71 -17.74 -20.55 11.10
N ALA A 72 -17.35 -20.95 9.89
CA ALA A 72 -18.03 -20.49 8.69
C ALA A 72 -19.46 -21.02 8.72
N LYS A 73 -20.43 -20.16 9.07
CA LYS A 73 -21.83 -20.45 8.80
C LYS A 73 -21.96 -20.50 7.27
N GLY A 74 -22.43 -21.63 6.74
CA GLY A 74 -22.62 -21.84 5.30
C GLY A 74 -23.64 -20.86 4.70
N LEU A 75 -24.00 -21.02 3.44
CA LEU A 75 -25.09 -20.23 2.86
C LEU A 75 -26.44 -20.69 3.42
N ILE A 76 -27.39 -19.76 3.51
CA ILE A 76 -28.77 -20.04 3.86
C ILE A 76 -29.46 -20.60 2.62
N GLU A 77 -30.18 -21.71 2.77
CA GLU A 77 -31.05 -22.22 1.71
C GLU A 77 -32.25 -21.28 1.54
N LEU A 78 -32.37 -20.69 0.35
CA LEU A 78 -33.46 -19.77 0.02
C LEU A 78 -34.71 -20.56 -0.36
N SER A 79 -35.86 -20.15 0.17
CA SER A 79 -37.16 -20.69 -0.25
C SER A 79 -37.49 -20.31 -1.69
N ASP A 80 -38.43 -21.01 -2.32
CA ASP A 80 -38.80 -20.73 -3.71
C ASP A 80 -39.46 -19.34 -3.85
N GLU A 81 -40.21 -18.88 -2.84
CA GLU A 81 -40.74 -17.51 -2.78
C GLU A 81 -39.62 -16.46 -2.71
N GLN A 82 -38.57 -16.72 -1.94
CA GLN A 82 -37.41 -15.82 -1.84
C GLN A 82 -36.67 -15.77 -3.18
N LYS A 83 -36.50 -16.91 -3.85
CA LYS A 83 -35.89 -17.00 -5.18
C LYS A 83 -36.69 -16.24 -6.23
N GLU A 84 -38.01 -16.36 -6.21
CA GLU A 84 -38.90 -15.62 -7.11
C GLU A 84 -38.79 -14.12 -6.87
N TYR A 85 -38.82 -13.68 -5.60
CA TYR A 85 -38.63 -12.28 -5.24
C TYR A 85 -37.28 -11.74 -5.70
N ILE A 86 -36.19 -12.49 -5.53
CA ILE A 86 -34.85 -12.10 -6.01
C ILE A 86 -34.86 -11.98 -7.54
N SER A 87 -35.46 -12.93 -8.25
CA SER A 87 -35.48 -12.94 -9.72
C SER A 87 -36.27 -11.76 -10.30
N ASN A 88 -37.33 -11.33 -9.62
CA ASN A 88 -38.16 -10.20 -10.05
C ASN A 88 -37.53 -8.84 -9.73
N ASN A 89 -36.74 -8.74 -8.66
CA ASN A 89 -36.20 -7.46 -8.16
C ASN A 89 -34.68 -7.31 -8.39
N CYS A 90 -33.99 -8.31 -8.94
CA CYS A 90 -32.54 -8.25 -9.17
C CYS A 90 -32.13 -7.21 -10.22
N SER A 91 -33.08 -6.69 -11.00
CA SER A 91 -32.85 -5.63 -11.99
C SER A 91 -32.90 -4.22 -11.38
N THR A 92 -33.63 -4.03 -10.26
CA THR A 92 -33.92 -2.72 -9.68
C THR A 92 -33.23 -2.48 -8.34
N MET A 93 -32.80 -3.53 -7.64
CA MET A 93 -32.27 -3.44 -6.27
C MET A 93 -30.94 -4.17 -6.11
N THR A 94 -30.09 -3.68 -5.19
CA THR A 94 -28.84 -4.35 -4.82
C THR A 94 -29.10 -5.59 -3.97
N GLY A 95 -28.17 -6.57 -4.00
CA GLY A 95 -28.31 -7.79 -3.21
C GLY A 95 -28.42 -7.55 -1.69
N VAL A 96 -27.87 -6.44 -1.18
CA VAL A 96 -28.05 -6.01 0.22
C VAL A 96 -29.46 -5.55 0.49
N GLU A 97 -30.01 -4.69 -0.36
CA GLU A 97 -31.36 -4.16 -0.18
C GLU A 97 -32.40 -5.28 -0.28
N ILE A 98 -32.22 -6.19 -1.25
CA ILE A 98 -33.04 -7.40 -1.37
C ILE A 98 -32.94 -8.24 -0.08
N ALA A 99 -31.73 -8.44 0.46
CA ALA A 99 -31.56 -9.19 1.71
C ALA A 99 -32.22 -8.48 2.91
N LYS A 100 -32.10 -7.15 3.04
CA LYS A 100 -32.76 -6.38 4.11
C LYS A 100 -34.27 -6.54 4.09
N ILE A 101 -34.88 -6.57 2.90
CA ILE A 101 -36.32 -6.75 2.74
C ILE A 101 -36.73 -8.20 3.00
N LEU A 102 -36.05 -9.17 2.38
CA LEU A 102 -36.37 -10.60 2.52
C LEU A 102 -36.28 -11.09 3.95
N PHE A 103 -35.24 -10.66 4.67
CA PHE A 103 -34.97 -11.11 6.04
C PHE A 103 -35.45 -10.10 7.09
N LYS A 104 -36.15 -9.03 6.67
CA LYS A 104 -36.72 -7.97 7.53
C LYS A 104 -35.72 -7.45 8.56
N ASN A 105 -34.48 -7.25 8.12
CA ASN A 105 -33.39 -6.85 9.00
C ASN A 105 -32.56 -5.75 8.35
N GLU A 106 -32.76 -4.52 8.80
CA GLU A 106 -32.08 -3.33 8.26
C GLU A 106 -30.59 -3.26 8.61
N SER A 107 -30.15 -4.03 9.62
CA SER A 107 -28.75 -4.09 10.07
C SER A 107 -27.86 -4.99 9.21
N LEU A 108 -28.42 -5.64 8.19
CA LEU A 108 -27.65 -6.52 7.30
C LEU A 108 -26.61 -5.73 6.49
N THR A 109 -25.44 -6.35 6.35
CA THR A 109 -24.30 -5.83 5.59
C THR A 109 -23.95 -6.76 4.44
N ASN A 110 -23.04 -6.35 3.56
CA ASN A 110 -22.47 -7.18 2.49
C ASN A 110 -21.84 -8.50 3.01
N LEU A 111 -21.40 -8.52 4.27
CA LEU A 111 -20.72 -9.66 4.88
C LEU A 111 -21.67 -10.62 5.60
N SER A 112 -22.93 -10.22 5.78
CA SER A 112 -23.96 -11.03 6.42
C SER A 112 -24.23 -12.30 5.60
N GLN A 113 -24.56 -13.39 6.30
CA GLN A 113 -24.79 -14.70 5.69
C GLN A 113 -25.96 -14.67 4.71
N GLU A 114 -27.01 -13.94 5.09
CA GLU A 114 -28.23 -13.63 4.35
C GLU A 114 -27.90 -12.97 2.99
N THR A 115 -27.13 -11.89 3.03
CA THR A 115 -26.73 -11.14 1.83
C THR A 115 -25.88 -11.98 0.89
N ARG A 116 -24.95 -12.78 1.41
CA ARG A 116 -24.13 -13.69 0.59
C ARG A 116 -24.96 -14.76 -0.11
N SER A 117 -26.00 -15.25 0.55
CA SER A 117 -26.91 -16.26 0.00
C SER A 117 -27.74 -15.69 -1.14
N VAL A 118 -28.24 -14.46 -0.99
CA VAL A 118 -28.93 -13.72 -2.06
C VAL A 118 -28.01 -13.45 -3.25
N LEU A 119 -26.79 -12.97 -3.01
CA LEU A 119 -25.81 -12.69 -4.06
C LEU A 119 -25.40 -13.94 -4.84
N GLU A 120 -25.26 -15.08 -4.17
CA GLU A 120 -24.94 -16.34 -4.82
C GLU A 120 -26.07 -16.80 -5.75
N TYR A 121 -27.33 -16.68 -5.30
CA TYR A 121 -28.49 -16.99 -6.14
C TYR A 121 -28.62 -16.01 -7.32
N MET A 122 -28.35 -14.72 -7.13
CA MET A 122 -28.34 -13.73 -8.22
C MET A 122 -27.37 -14.10 -9.35
N LYS A 123 -26.27 -14.82 -9.08
CA LYS A 123 -25.36 -15.30 -10.13
C LYS A 123 -26.00 -16.35 -11.04
N THR A 124 -26.92 -17.14 -10.51
CA THR A 124 -27.64 -18.17 -11.28
C THR A 124 -28.77 -17.63 -12.15
N VAL A 125 -29.22 -16.39 -11.91
CA VAL A 125 -30.26 -15.74 -12.71
C VAL A 125 -29.71 -15.33 -14.09
N PRO A 126 -30.38 -15.70 -15.20
CA PRO A 126 -29.99 -15.37 -16.57
C PRO A 126 -29.71 -13.88 -16.81
N SER A 127 -28.60 -13.59 -17.51
CA SER A 127 -28.12 -12.22 -17.76
C SER A 127 -29.05 -11.34 -18.60
N ASN A 128 -30.07 -11.91 -19.25
CA ASN A 128 -31.09 -11.18 -20.01
C ASN A 128 -32.21 -10.57 -19.14
N VAL A 129 -32.37 -11.02 -17.89
CA VAL A 129 -33.30 -10.43 -16.90
C VAL A 129 -32.59 -9.39 -16.03
N LYS A 130 -31.25 -9.44 -16.00
CA LYS A 130 -30.42 -8.39 -15.41
C LYS A 130 -30.43 -7.18 -16.35
N TYR A 131 -31.33 -6.23 -16.11
CA TYR A 131 -31.02 -4.85 -16.46
C TYR A 131 -29.79 -4.46 -15.64
N LEU A 132 -28.61 -4.68 -16.21
CA LEU A 132 -27.42 -3.94 -15.84
C LEU A 132 -27.66 -2.53 -16.36
N ASP A 133 -28.38 -1.73 -15.57
CA ASP A 133 -28.36 -0.30 -15.77
C ASP A 133 -26.92 0.13 -15.48
N ALA A 134 -26.13 0.27 -16.55
CA ALA A 134 -24.76 0.77 -16.51
C ALA A 134 -24.69 2.17 -15.86
N ASN A 135 -25.84 2.83 -15.64
CA ASN A 135 -25.93 4.11 -14.95
C ASN A 135 -26.06 3.99 -13.42
N ASN A 136 -26.51 2.86 -12.87
CA ASN A 136 -26.63 2.67 -11.40
C ASN A 136 -25.39 2.03 -10.76
N GLN A 137 -24.37 1.65 -11.54
CA GLN A 137 -23.06 1.26 -11.01
C GLN A 137 -22.17 2.48 -10.69
N ASN A 138 -22.48 3.66 -11.23
CA ASN A 138 -21.60 4.83 -11.17
C ASN A 138 -21.92 5.81 -10.04
N VAL A 139 -22.75 5.47 -9.05
CA VAL A 139 -22.83 6.29 -7.83
C VAL A 139 -21.89 5.68 -6.81
N SER A 140 -20.67 6.20 -6.75
CA SER A 140 -19.64 5.68 -5.86
C SER A 140 -19.99 6.05 -4.41
N THR A 141 -20.78 5.20 -3.74
CA THR A 141 -21.20 5.42 -2.34
C THR A 141 -20.06 5.23 -1.35
N GLU A 142 -18.92 4.70 -1.80
CA GLU A 142 -17.75 4.46 -0.96
C GLU A 142 -16.74 5.61 -1.05
N GLU A 143 -16.55 6.30 0.08
CA GLU A 143 -15.50 7.30 0.27
C GLU A 143 -14.12 6.73 -0.15
N TYR A 144 -13.36 7.51 -0.92
CA TYR A 144 -12.02 7.12 -1.35
C TYR A 144 -11.13 6.72 -0.18
N ARG A 145 -10.42 5.61 -0.36
CA ARG A 145 -9.41 5.12 0.58
C ARG A 145 -8.08 4.99 -0.11
N ALA A 146 -7.12 5.82 0.31
CA ALA A 146 -5.76 5.77 -0.21
C ALA A 146 -5.12 4.38 0.04
N PRO A 147 -4.31 3.89 -0.91
CA PRO A 147 -3.59 2.63 -0.76
C PRO A 147 -2.57 2.75 0.38
N LYS A 148 -2.63 1.84 1.36
CA LYS A 148 -1.75 1.85 2.56
C LYS A 148 -0.54 0.92 2.46
N SER A 149 -0.48 0.10 1.43
CA SER A 149 0.54 -0.96 1.28
C SER A 149 1.14 -0.92 -0.11
N GLU A 150 2.43 -1.21 -0.22
CA GLU A 150 3.17 -1.30 -1.49
C GLU A 150 2.45 -2.21 -2.49
N GLU A 151 1.95 -3.38 -2.07
CA GLU A 151 1.29 -4.34 -2.97
C GLU A 151 0.02 -3.77 -3.63
N ARG A 152 -0.83 -3.08 -2.84
CA ARG A 152 -2.04 -2.40 -3.36
C ARG A 152 -1.68 -1.26 -4.29
N MET A 153 -0.62 -0.52 -3.98
CA MET A 153 -0.15 0.56 -4.84
C MET A 153 0.37 0.02 -6.18
N ILE A 154 1.16 -1.07 -6.17
CA ILE A 154 1.65 -1.72 -7.38
C ILE A 154 0.49 -2.23 -8.23
N ALA A 155 -0.51 -2.89 -7.62
CA ALA A 155 -1.70 -3.34 -8.33
C ALA A 155 -2.45 -2.17 -9.02
N LYS A 156 -2.52 -1.02 -8.35
CA LYS A 156 -3.16 0.19 -8.87
C LYS A 156 -2.32 0.87 -9.97
N ILE A 157 -0.99 0.88 -9.86
CA ILE A 157 -0.09 1.33 -10.93
C ILE A 157 -0.29 0.48 -12.18
N ASN A 158 -0.27 -0.84 -12.02
CA ASN A 158 -0.41 -1.80 -13.12
C ASN A 158 -1.80 -1.78 -13.76
N ARG A 159 -2.82 -1.23 -13.08
CA ARG A 159 -4.14 -0.97 -13.67
C ARG A 159 -4.08 0.15 -14.74
N TYR A 160 -3.23 1.15 -14.55
CA TYR A 160 -3.21 2.37 -15.37
C TYR A 160 -1.98 2.48 -16.29
N ILE A 161 -0.98 1.62 -16.11
CA ILE A 161 0.29 1.65 -16.84
C ILE A 161 0.55 0.28 -17.48
N LEU A 162 0.78 0.29 -18.79
CA LEU A 162 1.03 -0.91 -19.59
C LEU A 162 2.32 -1.62 -19.15
N ASP A 163 3.43 -0.88 -19.09
CA ASP A 163 4.72 -1.37 -18.58
C ASP A 163 4.81 -1.19 -17.06
N GLY A 164 3.98 -1.94 -16.36
CA GLY A 164 3.85 -1.88 -14.91
C GLY A 164 5.07 -2.36 -14.13
N ILE A 165 4.98 -2.30 -12.80
CA ILE A 165 6.02 -2.79 -11.89
C ILE A 165 5.77 -4.28 -11.62
N ASP A 166 6.79 -5.10 -11.88
CA ASP A 166 6.80 -6.51 -11.47
C ASP A 166 7.06 -6.60 -9.96
N LYS A 167 6.13 -7.23 -9.23
CA LYS A 167 6.20 -7.39 -7.77
C LYS A 167 7.42 -8.19 -7.34
N ASP A 168 7.85 -9.17 -8.15
CA ASP A 168 8.94 -10.07 -7.81
C ASP A 168 10.32 -9.48 -8.17
N LYS A 169 10.35 -8.46 -9.04
CA LYS A 169 11.56 -7.82 -9.56
C LYS A 169 11.63 -6.32 -9.28
N ILE A 170 11.12 -5.89 -8.13
CA ILE A 170 11.11 -4.47 -7.78
C ILE A 170 12.52 -3.95 -7.45
N THR A 171 12.95 -2.90 -8.16
CA THR A 171 14.23 -2.24 -7.86
C THR A 171 14.11 -1.35 -6.60
N PRO A 172 15.20 -1.07 -5.88
CA PRO A 172 15.18 -0.15 -4.73
C PRO A 172 14.65 1.25 -5.09
N ARG A 173 14.91 1.69 -6.33
CA ARG A 173 14.39 2.95 -6.87
C ARG A 173 12.87 2.92 -7.02
N GLN A 174 12.33 1.89 -7.70
CA GLN A 174 10.88 1.70 -7.85
C GLN A 174 10.19 1.58 -6.50
N LYS A 175 10.80 0.87 -5.54
CA LYS A 175 10.28 0.78 -4.17
C LYS A 175 10.16 2.16 -3.50
N LYS A 176 11.15 3.04 -3.70
CA LYS A 176 11.09 4.42 -3.21
C LYS A 176 9.97 5.21 -3.91
N GLU A 177 9.86 5.08 -5.23
CA GLU A 177 8.83 5.75 -6.05
C GLU A 177 7.41 5.33 -5.63
N VAL A 178 7.17 4.03 -5.43
CA VAL A 178 5.90 3.48 -4.92
C VAL A 178 5.55 4.03 -3.55
N ASN A 179 6.52 4.08 -2.63
CA ASN A 179 6.31 4.63 -1.28
C ASN A 179 6.03 6.13 -1.29
N SER A 180 6.72 6.89 -2.14
CA SER A 180 6.42 8.31 -2.34
C SER A 180 5.01 8.52 -2.89
N LEU A 181 4.60 7.72 -3.88
CA LEU A 181 3.26 7.80 -4.48
C LEU A 181 2.14 7.52 -3.47
N ILE A 182 2.33 6.53 -2.59
CA ILE A 182 1.42 6.28 -1.46
C ILE A 182 1.25 7.54 -0.61
N GLY A 183 2.36 8.24 -0.31
CA GLY A 183 2.34 9.51 0.40
C GLY A 183 1.55 10.58 -0.33
N TYR A 184 1.77 10.74 -1.64
CA TYR A 184 1.09 11.76 -2.44
C TYR A 184 -0.43 11.52 -2.50
N MET A 185 -0.86 10.29 -2.73
CA MET A 185 -2.28 9.91 -2.83
C MET A 185 -3.02 9.94 -1.49
N ASN A 186 -2.29 9.94 -0.38
CA ASN A 186 -2.84 10.07 0.97
C ASN A 186 -2.93 11.53 1.45
N THR A 187 -2.60 12.50 0.60
CA THR A 187 -2.73 13.93 0.93
C THR A 187 -4.21 14.31 1.04
N PHE A 188 -4.54 15.16 2.02
CA PHE A 188 -5.93 15.63 2.22
C PHE A 188 -6.55 16.19 0.94
N ARG A 189 -5.81 17.03 0.20
CA ARG A 189 -6.29 17.65 -1.04
C ARG A 189 -6.65 16.62 -2.11
N PHE A 190 -5.84 15.56 -2.24
CA PHE A 190 -6.11 14.45 -3.16
C PHE A 190 -7.41 13.75 -2.78
N GLY A 191 -7.53 13.35 -1.51
CA GLY A 191 -8.72 12.67 -0.99
C GLY A 191 -9.99 13.51 -1.09
N HIS A 192 -9.90 14.80 -0.80
CA HIS A 192 -11.03 15.73 -0.96
C HIS A 192 -11.46 15.83 -2.42
N GLN A 193 -10.51 16.04 -3.35
CA GLN A 193 -10.82 16.24 -4.76
C GLN A 193 -11.46 15.01 -5.41
N ILE A 194 -10.93 13.81 -5.14
CA ILE A 194 -11.48 12.58 -5.73
C ILE A 194 -12.88 12.25 -5.19
N ASN A 195 -13.18 12.65 -3.95
CA ASN A 195 -14.50 12.44 -3.34
C ASN A 195 -15.55 13.48 -3.80
N LEU A 196 -15.16 14.52 -4.54
CA LEU A 196 -16.11 15.46 -5.14
C LEU A 196 -16.78 14.91 -6.41
N TYR A 197 -16.23 13.86 -7.01
CA TYR A 197 -16.79 13.25 -8.20
C TYR A 197 -17.79 12.16 -7.81
N ASP A 198 -19.03 12.32 -8.25
CA ASP A 198 -20.09 11.33 -8.03
C ASP A 198 -19.92 10.11 -8.95
N ASP A 199 -19.50 10.33 -10.20
CA ASP A 199 -19.29 9.30 -11.23
C ASP A 199 -17.97 8.54 -11.00
N GLU A 200 -18.05 7.21 -10.94
CA GLU A 200 -16.87 6.34 -10.82
C GLU A 200 -15.90 6.53 -11.99
N ARG A 201 -16.40 6.81 -13.20
CA ARG A 201 -15.55 7.05 -14.39
C ARG A 201 -14.68 8.28 -14.22
N ASP A 202 -15.24 9.34 -13.64
CA ASP A 202 -14.50 10.58 -13.36
C ASP A 202 -13.47 10.38 -12.25
N ARG A 203 -13.80 9.58 -11.22
CA ARG A 203 -12.86 9.18 -10.16
C ARG A 203 -11.69 8.38 -10.73
N ASP A 204 -11.97 7.38 -11.57
CA ASP A 204 -10.96 6.56 -12.23
C ASP A 204 -10.10 7.40 -13.19
N LEU A 205 -10.71 8.33 -13.94
CA LEU A 205 -9.99 9.23 -14.85
C LEU A 205 -9.06 10.18 -14.07
N PHE A 206 -9.53 10.76 -12.97
CA PHE A 206 -8.73 11.61 -12.10
C PHE A 206 -7.53 10.83 -11.53
N GLU A 207 -7.79 9.66 -10.95
CA GLU A 207 -6.77 8.86 -10.30
C GLU A 207 -5.75 8.31 -11.29
N SER A 208 -6.21 7.78 -12.43
CA SER A 208 -5.34 7.28 -13.49
C SER A 208 -4.43 8.37 -14.04
N SER A 209 -4.95 9.58 -14.25
CA SER A 209 -4.17 10.73 -14.70
C SER A 209 -3.06 11.06 -13.71
N PHE A 210 -3.42 11.16 -12.42
CA PHE A 210 -2.45 11.47 -11.37
C PHE A 210 -1.34 10.41 -11.27
N VAL A 211 -1.71 9.12 -11.23
CA VAL A 211 -0.75 8.00 -11.13
C VAL A 211 0.18 7.99 -12.33
N ARG A 212 -0.35 8.13 -13.56
CA ARG A 212 0.47 8.15 -14.78
C ARG A 212 1.51 9.27 -14.76
N TYR A 213 1.16 10.45 -14.23
CA TYR A 213 2.10 11.56 -14.15
C TYR A 213 3.10 11.49 -12.99
N THR A 214 2.87 10.68 -11.97
CA THR A 214 3.66 10.75 -10.72
C THR A 214 4.34 9.46 -10.30
N HIS A 215 3.97 8.29 -10.85
CA HIS A 215 4.48 6.98 -10.43
C HIS A 215 6.00 6.79 -10.49
N ASP A 216 6.68 7.51 -11.39
CA ASP A 216 8.14 7.45 -11.62
C ASP A 216 8.90 8.59 -10.92
N LYS A 217 8.25 9.29 -9.98
CA LYS A 217 8.78 10.51 -9.35
C LYS A 217 8.75 10.38 -7.83
N SER A 218 9.90 10.05 -7.24
CA SER A 218 10.02 9.92 -5.77
C SER A 218 10.35 11.24 -5.06
N ASP A 219 10.59 12.30 -5.82
CA ASP A 219 11.22 13.55 -5.40
C ASP A 219 10.30 14.78 -5.52
N LEU A 220 8.99 14.58 -5.68
CA LEU A 220 8.03 15.67 -5.82
C LEU A 220 7.89 16.47 -4.51
N THR A 221 7.90 17.79 -4.63
CA THR A 221 7.55 18.70 -3.53
C THR A 221 6.04 18.75 -3.33
N GLN A 222 5.58 19.26 -2.19
CA GLN A 222 4.15 19.43 -1.93
C GLN A 222 3.47 20.34 -2.97
N GLU A 223 4.13 21.41 -3.40
CA GLU A 223 3.61 22.30 -4.44
C GLU A 223 3.47 21.59 -5.80
N GLU A 224 4.45 20.74 -6.17
CA GLU A 224 4.37 19.95 -7.39
C GLU A 224 3.23 18.92 -7.30
N VAL A 225 3.06 18.25 -6.16
CA VAL A 225 1.94 17.32 -5.92
C VAL A 225 0.61 18.04 -6.09
N ASP A 226 0.44 19.22 -5.49
CA ASP A 226 -0.77 20.03 -5.61
C ASP A 226 -1.04 20.46 -7.06
N GLN A 227 0.00 20.81 -7.81
CA GLN A 227 -0.12 21.15 -9.24
C GLN A 227 -0.50 19.92 -10.09
N TYR A 228 0.01 18.73 -9.79
CA TYR A 228 -0.42 17.50 -10.46
C TYR A 228 -1.88 17.12 -10.12
N ILE A 229 -2.35 17.43 -8.92
CA ILE A 229 -3.78 17.29 -8.56
C ILE A 229 -4.61 18.21 -9.44
N VAL A 230 -4.24 19.50 -9.56
CA VAL A 230 -4.94 20.46 -10.42
C VAL A 230 -4.92 20.02 -11.89
N LEU A 231 -3.77 19.55 -12.38
CA LEU A 231 -3.66 19.02 -13.74
C LEU A 231 -4.62 17.85 -13.97
N SER A 232 -4.74 16.93 -13.00
CA SER A 232 -5.65 15.78 -13.09
C SER A 232 -7.12 16.20 -13.05
N THR A 233 -7.46 17.23 -12.27
CA THR A 233 -8.80 17.84 -12.28
C THR A 233 -9.14 18.45 -13.64
N GLU A 234 -8.21 19.16 -14.27
CA GLU A 234 -8.42 19.72 -15.61
C GLU A 234 -8.64 18.63 -16.67
N VAL A 235 -8.01 17.46 -16.54
CA VAL A 235 -8.25 16.32 -17.44
C VAL A 235 -9.70 15.83 -17.34
N VAL A 236 -10.26 15.73 -16.13
CA VAL A 236 -11.67 15.34 -15.94
C VAL A 236 -12.61 16.41 -16.49
N ILE A 237 -12.36 17.68 -16.21
CA ILE A 237 -13.16 18.81 -16.75
C ILE A 237 -13.17 18.76 -18.28
N SER A 238 -12.02 18.56 -18.91
CA SER A 238 -11.90 18.43 -20.36
C SER A 238 -12.75 17.28 -20.91
N SER A 239 -12.78 16.14 -20.23
CA SER A 239 -13.62 14.99 -20.61
C SER A 239 -15.11 15.33 -20.53
N ASN A 240 -15.55 16.00 -19.46
CA ASN A 240 -16.95 16.38 -19.25
C ASN A 240 -17.42 17.42 -20.28
N ILE A 241 -16.57 18.38 -20.64
CA ILE A 241 -16.86 19.32 -21.73
C ILE A 241 -16.96 18.57 -23.06
N GLN A 242 -16.09 17.60 -23.33
CA GLN A 242 -16.14 16.78 -24.54
C GLN A 242 -17.44 15.97 -24.65
N GLN A 243 -17.91 15.38 -23.53
CA GLN A 243 -19.21 14.71 -23.48
C GLN A 243 -20.36 15.68 -23.77
N THR A 244 -20.31 16.89 -23.19
CA THR A 244 -21.30 17.95 -23.44
C THR A 244 -21.35 18.36 -24.91
N ILE A 245 -20.18 18.51 -25.55
CA ILE A 245 -20.08 18.81 -27.00
C ILE A 245 -20.77 17.70 -27.82
N ASN A 246 -20.55 16.43 -27.47
CA ASN A 246 -21.17 15.30 -28.19
C ASN A 246 -22.70 15.30 -28.03
N VAL A 247 -23.21 15.59 -26.83
CA VAL A 247 -24.67 15.69 -26.59
C VAL A 247 -25.29 16.84 -27.39
N LEU A 248 -24.65 18.01 -27.39
CA LEU A 248 -25.11 19.17 -28.17
C LEU A 248 -25.11 18.87 -29.66
N GLN A 249 -24.08 18.16 -30.17
CA GLN A 249 -24.02 17.76 -31.58
C GLN A 249 -25.18 16.82 -31.94
N ASN A 250 -25.45 15.81 -31.11
CA ASN A 250 -26.57 14.89 -31.35
C ASN A 250 -27.92 15.63 -31.38
N GLN A 251 -28.12 16.60 -30.48
CA GLN A 251 -29.34 17.42 -30.47
C GLN A 251 -29.48 18.31 -31.71
N ILE A 252 -28.37 18.87 -32.21
CA ILE A 252 -28.33 19.63 -33.46
C ILE A 252 -28.74 18.72 -34.63
N ASP A 253 -28.17 17.52 -34.71
CA ASP A 253 -28.44 16.59 -35.80
C ASP A 253 -29.91 16.12 -35.80
N MET A 254 -30.49 15.87 -34.62
CA MET A 254 -31.91 15.53 -34.46
C MET A 254 -32.82 16.67 -34.93
N ALA A 255 -32.55 17.91 -34.53
CA ALA A 255 -33.36 19.06 -34.93
C ALA A 255 -33.31 19.31 -36.45
N ILE A 256 -32.15 19.08 -37.07
CA ILE A 256 -31.99 19.17 -38.53
C ILE A 256 -32.79 18.06 -39.23
N GLN A 257 -32.82 16.84 -38.69
CA GLN A 257 -33.58 15.73 -39.26
C GLN A 257 -35.10 15.90 -39.12
N GLU A 258 -35.59 16.46 -38.01
CA GLU A 258 -37.02 16.61 -37.74
C GLU A 258 -37.64 17.87 -38.40
N ASP A 259 -37.04 19.05 -38.24
CA ASP A 259 -37.61 20.33 -38.67
C ASP A 259 -36.89 20.93 -39.90
N GLY A 260 -35.78 20.32 -40.35
CA GLY A 260 -34.97 20.83 -41.47
C GLY A 260 -34.27 22.16 -41.18
N LYS A 261 -34.36 22.66 -39.93
CA LYS A 261 -33.79 23.94 -39.50
C LYS A 261 -32.58 23.71 -38.59
N ILE A 262 -31.58 24.58 -38.74
CA ILE A 262 -30.40 24.58 -37.89
C ILE A 262 -30.73 25.34 -36.59
N PRO A 263 -30.68 24.70 -35.41
CA PRO A 263 -30.95 25.36 -34.14
C PRO A 263 -29.75 26.23 -33.73
N MET A 264 -29.76 27.51 -34.11
CA MET A 264 -28.63 28.43 -33.91
C MET A 264 -28.19 28.54 -32.44
N THR A 265 -29.13 28.49 -31.49
CA THR A 265 -28.83 28.52 -30.05
C THR A 265 -27.98 27.34 -29.59
N LEU A 266 -28.24 26.13 -30.10
CA LEU A 266 -27.44 24.94 -29.79
C LEU A 266 -26.06 25.00 -30.46
N VAL A 267 -25.99 25.58 -31.66
CA VAL A 267 -24.71 25.80 -32.36
C VAL A 267 -23.84 26.80 -31.59
N GLU A 268 -24.40 27.89 -31.09
CA GLU A 268 -23.69 28.86 -30.25
C GLU A 268 -23.23 28.25 -28.92
N ALA A 269 -24.07 27.44 -28.26
CA ALA A 269 -23.71 26.70 -27.06
C ALA A 269 -22.55 25.71 -27.32
N SER A 270 -22.62 24.97 -28.44
CA SER A 270 -21.56 24.05 -28.87
C SER A 270 -20.24 24.76 -29.14
N ASN A 271 -20.27 25.91 -29.81
CA ASN A 271 -19.08 26.74 -30.04
C ASN A 271 -18.48 27.27 -28.74
N THR A 272 -19.31 27.65 -27.78
CA THR A 272 -18.86 28.09 -26.45
C THR A 272 -18.19 26.95 -25.70
N ALA A 273 -18.81 25.77 -25.65
CA ALA A 273 -18.21 24.58 -25.03
C ALA A 273 -16.88 24.17 -25.69
N ARG A 274 -16.79 24.26 -27.02
CA ARG A 274 -15.53 24.00 -27.76
C ARG A 274 -14.43 25.00 -27.39
N LYS A 275 -14.78 26.27 -27.17
CA LYS A 275 -13.83 27.29 -26.70
C LYS A 275 -13.34 26.98 -25.29
N GLU A 276 -14.24 26.64 -24.37
CA GLU A 276 -13.90 26.24 -23.00
C GLU A 276 -13.01 24.98 -22.97
N TYR A 277 -13.29 24.00 -23.82
CA TYR A 277 -12.45 22.81 -24.01
C TYR A 277 -11.04 23.18 -24.45
N ASN A 278 -10.91 24.03 -25.48
CA ASN A 278 -9.61 24.49 -25.96
C ASN A 278 -8.83 25.25 -24.87
N ASP A 279 -9.51 26.09 -24.09
CA ASP A 279 -8.91 26.80 -22.98
C ASP A 279 -8.43 25.85 -21.89
N CYS A 280 -9.18 24.79 -21.59
CA CYS A 280 -8.78 23.73 -20.66
C CYS A 280 -7.53 22.99 -21.15
N VAL A 281 -7.50 22.54 -22.42
CA VAL A 281 -6.33 21.88 -23.03
C VAL A 281 -5.10 22.80 -22.99
N ASN A 282 -5.28 24.09 -23.26
CA ASN A 282 -4.19 25.07 -23.17
C ASN A 282 -3.67 25.23 -21.73
N ARG A 283 -4.54 25.24 -20.72
CA ARG A 283 -4.13 25.26 -19.30
C ARG A 283 -3.35 24.00 -18.94
N GLN A 284 -3.82 22.81 -19.35
CA GLN A 284 -3.13 21.54 -19.12
C GLN A 284 -1.72 21.55 -19.73
N GLN A 285 -1.59 21.98 -20.99
CA GLN A 285 -0.30 22.03 -21.67
C GLN A 285 0.69 22.99 -20.99
N LYS A 286 0.21 24.16 -20.54
CA LYS A 286 1.03 25.12 -19.79
C LYS A 286 1.49 24.55 -18.45
N LEU A 287 0.56 24.02 -17.65
CA LEU A 287 0.89 23.40 -16.35
C LEU A 287 1.90 22.26 -16.50
N LEU A 288 1.70 21.39 -17.49
CA LEU A 288 2.60 20.26 -17.75
C LEU A 288 4.01 20.73 -18.15
N ASN A 289 4.10 21.77 -18.98
CA ASN A 289 5.38 22.34 -19.37
C ASN A 289 6.09 23.01 -18.19
N ASP A 290 5.37 23.80 -17.39
CA ASP A 290 5.92 24.47 -16.21
C ASP A 290 6.44 23.46 -15.18
N LEU A 291 5.68 22.39 -14.92
CA LEU A 291 6.08 21.30 -14.03
C LEU A 291 7.36 20.60 -14.50
N LYS A 292 7.47 20.35 -15.81
CA LYS A 292 8.67 19.74 -16.40
C LYS A 292 9.90 20.64 -16.26
N VAL A 293 9.76 21.92 -16.57
CA VAL A 293 10.87 22.89 -16.53
C VAL A 293 11.34 23.11 -15.09
N LYS A 294 10.43 23.40 -14.16
CA LYS A 294 10.76 23.64 -12.74
C LYS A 294 11.47 22.43 -12.12
N ARG A 295 10.98 21.21 -12.38
CA ARG A 295 11.63 19.99 -11.89
C ARG A 295 13.01 19.80 -12.51
N SER A 296 13.16 20.02 -13.81
CA SER A 296 14.44 19.90 -14.51
C SER A 296 15.48 20.89 -13.98
N GLU A 297 15.10 22.15 -13.74
CA GLU A 297 15.98 23.16 -13.15
C GLU A 297 16.42 22.78 -11.73
N ARG A 298 15.48 22.30 -10.90
CA ARG A 298 15.77 21.84 -9.54
C ARG A 298 16.75 20.66 -9.54
N LEU A 299 16.50 19.66 -10.39
CA LEU A 299 17.37 18.49 -10.50
C LEU A 299 18.76 18.88 -11.03
N SER A 300 18.83 19.79 -12.01
CA SER A 300 20.09 20.32 -12.54
C SER A 300 20.92 21.03 -11.45
N LYS A 301 20.28 21.82 -10.58
CA LYS A 301 20.94 22.47 -9.43
C LYS A 301 21.49 21.44 -8.45
N GLN A 302 20.71 20.43 -8.07
CA GLN A 302 21.16 19.36 -7.19
C GLN A 302 22.32 18.55 -7.77
N VAL A 303 22.30 18.26 -9.08
CA VAL A 303 23.41 17.56 -9.75
C VAL A 303 24.69 18.40 -9.72
N LYS A 304 24.59 19.72 -9.94
CA LYS A 304 25.75 20.65 -9.85
C LYS A 304 26.31 20.74 -8.43
N GLU A 305 25.45 20.79 -7.41
CA GLU A 305 25.85 20.80 -6.00
C GLU A 305 26.51 19.48 -5.57
N ASN A 306 25.96 18.34 -6.00
CA ASN A 306 26.57 17.04 -5.70
C ASN A 306 27.94 16.87 -6.36
N ALA A 307 28.11 17.38 -7.59
CA ALA A 307 29.40 17.40 -8.27
C ALA A 307 30.42 18.28 -7.52
N SER A 308 30.02 19.44 -7.00
CA SER A 308 30.93 20.29 -6.23
C SER A 308 31.34 19.65 -4.90
N ILE A 309 30.41 18.97 -4.21
CA ILE A 309 30.72 18.21 -2.99
C ILE A 309 31.69 17.06 -3.28
N LEU A 310 31.46 16.29 -4.36
CA LEU A 310 32.39 15.23 -4.77
C LEU A 310 33.78 15.78 -5.05
N ASN A 311 33.88 16.92 -5.75
CA ASN A 311 35.15 17.59 -6.00
C ASN A 311 35.84 18.00 -4.69
N LEU A 312 35.10 18.53 -3.70
CA LEU A 312 35.66 18.87 -2.39
C LEU A 312 36.16 17.63 -1.63
N VAL A 313 35.41 16.52 -1.67
CA VAL A 313 35.83 15.25 -1.05
C VAL A 313 37.09 14.70 -1.71
N GLU A 314 37.19 14.82 -3.03
CA GLU A 314 38.38 14.41 -3.78
C GLU A 314 39.59 15.28 -3.43
N MET A 315 39.43 16.60 -3.39
CA MET A 315 40.49 17.52 -2.92
C MET A 315 40.93 17.19 -1.49
N TRP A 316 39.99 16.87 -0.59
CA TRP A 316 40.32 16.50 0.78
C TRP A 316 41.10 15.17 0.87
N LYS A 317 40.71 14.15 0.09
CA LYS A 317 41.46 12.89 -0.01
C LYS A 317 42.87 13.08 -0.57
N GLN A 318 43.03 13.97 -1.56
CA GLN A 318 44.34 14.32 -2.11
C GLN A 318 45.21 15.02 -1.05
N GLU A 319 44.64 15.94 -0.28
CA GLU A 319 45.35 16.62 0.80
C GLU A 319 45.77 15.65 1.92
N GLU A 320 44.90 14.74 2.34
CA GLU A 320 45.25 13.71 3.33
C GLU A 320 46.40 12.81 2.83
N SER A 321 46.37 12.44 1.54
CA SER A 321 47.41 11.65 0.90
C SER A 321 48.75 12.41 0.84
N ARG A 322 48.70 13.72 0.54
CA ARG A 322 49.87 14.61 0.55
C ARG A 322 50.50 14.71 1.93
N GLN A 323 49.68 14.86 2.98
CA GLN A 323 50.15 14.88 4.37
C GLN A 323 50.84 13.57 4.79
N LYS A 324 50.31 12.42 4.36
CA LYS A 324 50.95 11.11 4.60
C LYS A 324 52.31 11.00 3.92
N LEU A 325 52.43 11.49 2.69
CA LEU A 325 53.71 11.54 1.95
C LEU A 325 54.75 12.42 2.65
N ILE A 326 54.35 13.60 3.12
CA ILE A 326 55.23 14.51 3.86
C ILE A 326 55.72 13.84 5.15
N LYS A 327 54.82 13.25 5.94
CA LYS A 327 55.20 12.50 7.14
C LYS A 327 56.17 11.36 6.84
N MET A 328 55.97 10.62 5.75
CA MET A 328 56.88 9.54 5.35
C MET A 328 58.26 10.09 4.94
N ALA A 329 58.30 11.24 4.26
CA ALA A 329 59.55 11.91 3.91
C ALA A 329 60.30 12.43 5.15
N GLU A 330 59.60 13.01 6.13
CA GLU A 330 60.16 13.42 7.42
C GLU A 330 60.71 12.22 8.20
N LEU A 331 59.98 11.10 8.22
CA LEU A 331 60.43 9.86 8.86
C LEU A 331 61.72 9.35 8.21
N ARG A 332 61.77 9.30 6.88
CA ARG A 332 63.00 8.95 6.14
C ARG A 332 64.16 9.89 6.46
N LYS A 333 63.91 11.21 6.51
CA LYS A 333 64.92 12.21 6.86
C LYS A 333 65.43 12.01 8.30
N SER A 334 64.56 11.67 9.23
CA SER A 334 64.93 11.38 10.62
C SER A 334 65.80 10.12 10.75
N VAL A 335 65.48 9.06 9.98
CA VAL A 335 66.29 7.83 9.92
C VAL A 335 67.66 8.12 9.32
N ILE A 336 67.72 8.87 8.22
CA ILE A 336 68.99 9.31 7.62
C ILE A 336 69.78 10.16 8.62
N LYS A 337 69.13 11.07 9.36
CA LYS A 337 69.82 11.88 10.37
C LYS A 337 70.42 11.01 11.48
N LYS A 338 69.68 10.00 11.98
CA LYS A 338 70.20 9.03 12.95
C LYS A 338 71.36 8.22 12.39
N GLU A 339 71.28 7.83 11.12
CA GLU A 339 72.37 7.11 10.44
C GLU A 339 73.61 7.99 10.26
N ILE A 340 73.43 9.26 9.91
CA ILE A 340 74.52 10.26 9.83
C ILE A 340 75.13 10.49 11.22
N GLU A 341 74.32 10.62 12.27
CA GLU A 341 74.81 10.75 13.65
C GLU A 341 75.61 9.50 14.06
N ARG A 342 75.13 8.30 13.73
CA ARG A 342 75.84 7.03 13.95
C ARG A 342 77.17 6.97 13.19
N LEU A 343 77.19 7.38 11.92
CA LEU A 343 78.40 7.46 11.11
C LEU A 343 79.34 8.58 11.56
N GLY A 344 78.81 9.67 12.12
CA GLY A 344 79.59 10.79 12.67
C GLY A 344 80.19 10.49 14.05
N THR A 345 79.57 9.60 14.82
CA THR A 345 80.10 9.01 16.07
C THR A 345 81.01 7.81 15.79
N MET A 346 81.69 7.80 14.65
CA MET A 346 82.74 6.83 14.34
C MET A 346 83.99 7.05 15.21
N ASP A 347 83.83 6.81 16.51
CA ASP A 347 84.94 6.53 17.43
C ASP A 347 85.72 5.31 16.94
N GLU A 348 85.06 4.36 16.25
CA GLU A 348 85.71 3.20 15.62
C GLU A 348 86.66 3.59 14.47
N LEU A 349 86.29 4.55 13.62
CA LEU A 349 87.17 5.04 12.53
C LEU A 349 88.27 5.95 13.10
N LYS A 350 87.97 6.73 14.14
CA LYS A 350 88.96 7.51 14.89
C LYS A 350 89.99 6.61 15.58
N SER A 351 89.57 5.59 16.33
CA SER A 351 90.46 4.63 16.99
C SER A 351 91.30 3.85 16.00
N LYS A 352 90.73 3.50 14.83
CA LYS A 352 91.45 2.80 13.75
C LYS A 352 92.43 3.70 12.98
N ILE A 353 92.16 5.00 12.85
CA ILE A 353 93.09 5.99 12.26
C ILE A 353 94.17 6.41 13.27
N LEU A 354 93.84 6.55 14.56
CA LEU A 354 94.77 6.92 15.63
C LEU A 354 95.65 5.74 16.10
N GLY A 355 95.37 4.52 15.64
CA GLY A 355 96.19 3.33 15.94
C GLY A 355 96.10 2.87 17.39
N ILE A 356 95.03 3.24 18.11
CA ILE A 356 94.84 2.90 19.51
C ILE A 356 94.22 1.50 19.56
N SER A 357 94.95 0.52 20.11
CA SER A 357 94.44 -0.83 20.32
C SER A 357 93.63 -0.92 21.62
N GLU A 358 92.77 -1.93 21.74
CA GLU A 358 91.96 -2.16 22.94
C GLU A 358 92.83 -2.30 24.21
N GLU A 359 94.06 -2.80 24.05
CA GLU A 359 95.05 -2.95 25.12
C GLU A 359 95.68 -1.61 25.57
N ASP A 360 95.75 -0.60 24.69
CA ASP A 360 96.31 0.71 25.02
C ASP A 360 95.36 1.55 25.87
N ILE A 361 94.04 1.32 25.77
CA ILE A 361 93.02 1.99 26.57
C ILE A 361 92.87 1.34 27.95
N LEU A 362 93.02 0.00 28.02
CA LEU A 362 92.89 -0.75 29.26
C LEU A 362 94.12 -0.64 30.19
N ASN A 363 95.30 -0.30 29.65
CA ASN A 363 96.56 -0.19 30.40
C ASN A 363 97.11 1.25 30.53
N GLY A 364 96.32 2.26 30.16
CA GLY A 364 96.68 3.69 30.18
C GLY A 364 96.24 4.43 31.44
#